data_AF-A0A9D7CHB3-F1
#
_entry.id   AF-A0A9D7CHB3-F1
#
_cell.length_a   1.000
_cell.length_b   1.000
_cell.length_c   1.000
_cell.angle_alpha   90.00
_cell.angle_beta   90.00
_cell.angle_gamma   90.00
#
_symmetry.space_group_name_H-M   'P 1'
#
loop_
_entity.id
_entity.type
_entity.pdbx_description
1 polymer ?
#
loop_
_entity_poly.entity_id
_entity_poly.type
_entity_poly.pdbx_seq_one_letter_code
_entity_poly.pdbx_strand_id
1 'polypeptide(L)'
;MNRSFTAGLQASLEGVMIALDAIRANKVRAALTILGVAVGVFVVVAMAATIHGVQLSFQSDLDDFGADAFMVRRQDVGLNACDGTDENCPDRRNPTITMNEWRAIDALPSVDASTPWLFGNASVRFREASLESVNMEAYGADWLRTDGGDIFPGRNFTATEAGNAAAVAILNDTLAKQLFGQSDPLGKPVSVSGQQFIVIGIYQSRGGFLKSMDGRGPETPKLIVPAETARRRLNVWMRGMMINVKPRVGVARGEAMDEVTATLRSMRGLRPAQRNDFYLVGQDKIADVFNQVFGALFLVMLVLSAVGLLVGGVGVVAIMMISVTERTREIGVRKALGATRRTILWQFLVEGATLTSIGAAVGLIAGGLLAVGIRTFTSIPASVPLPAIAASLVGAAFTGILFGMAPAARAANLDPVEALRYE
;
A
#
# COMPACT_ATOMS: atom_id res chain seq x y z
N MET A 1 40.57 31.45 -9.57
CA MET A 1 39.36 30.61 -9.32
C MET A 1 39.60 29.43 -8.38
N ASN A 2 40.83 28.89 -8.22
CA ASN A 2 41.09 27.74 -7.33
C ASN A 2 41.12 28.03 -5.82
N ARG A 3 41.56 29.22 -5.37
CA ARG A 3 41.77 29.48 -3.92
C ARG A 3 40.48 29.56 -3.10
N SER A 4 39.37 30.06 -3.67
CA SER A 4 38.09 30.11 -2.95
C SER A 4 37.44 28.73 -2.84
N PHE A 5 37.61 27.88 -3.85
CA PHE A 5 37.09 26.51 -3.86
C PHE A 5 37.86 25.62 -2.87
N THR A 6 39.19 25.72 -2.82
CA THR A 6 40.01 24.98 -1.85
C THR A 6 39.76 25.44 -0.41
N ALA A 7 39.57 26.74 -0.18
CA ALA A 7 39.25 27.28 1.14
C ALA A 7 37.86 26.82 1.64
N GLY A 8 36.86 26.77 0.75
CA GLY A 8 35.54 26.23 1.07
C GLY A 8 35.57 24.73 1.39
N LEU A 9 36.38 23.96 0.65
CA LEU A 9 36.55 22.52 0.88
C LEU A 9 37.24 22.24 2.22
N GLN A 10 38.31 22.99 2.55
CA GLN A 10 39.02 22.88 3.82
C GLN A 10 38.11 23.25 5.01
N ALA A 11 37.36 24.34 4.91
CA ALA A 11 36.39 24.74 5.94
C ALA A 11 35.29 23.67 6.15
N SER A 12 34.89 22.97 5.08
CA SER A 12 33.91 21.90 5.18
C SER A 12 34.47 20.65 5.87
N LEU A 13 35.68 20.24 5.53
CA LEU A 13 36.37 19.10 6.19
C LEU A 13 36.64 19.40 7.66
N GLU A 14 37.06 20.63 7.98
CA GLU A 14 37.29 21.06 9.35
C GLU A 14 35.99 21.05 10.15
N GLY A 15 34.87 21.53 9.57
CA GLY A 15 33.54 21.43 10.18
C GLY A 15 33.10 19.99 10.47
N VAL A 16 33.39 19.05 9.58
CA VAL A 16 33.10 17.61 9.78
C VAL A 16 33.90 17.02 10.94
N MET A 17 35.21 17.28 10.99
CA MET A 17 36.06 16.81 12.10
C MET A 17 35.60 17.39 13.43
N ILE A 18 35.30 18.69 13.45
CA ILE A 18 34.80 19.39 14.61
C ILE A 18 33.47 18.81 15.12
N ALA A 19 32.55 18.45 14.21
CA ALA A 19 31.31 17.78 14.55
C ALA A 19 31.57 16.43 15.24
N LEU A 20 32.51 15.64 14.70
CA LEU A 20 32.86 14.33 15.26
C LEU A 20 33.48 14.44 16.66
N ASP A 21 34.30 15.45 16.91
CA ASP A 21 34.89 15.70 18.22
C ASP A 21 33.84 16.20 19.24
N ALA A 22 32.89 17.04 18.80
CA ALA A 22 31.76 17.46 19.64
C ALA A 22 30.88 16.27 20.07
N ILE A 23 30.66 15.30 19.17
CA ILE A 23 29.94 14.05 19.48
C ILE A 23 30.68 13.25 20.57
N ARG A 24 32.01 13.16 20.48
CA ARG A 24 32.83 12.40 21.44
C ARG A 24 32.85 13.05 22.83
N ALA A 25 32.88 14.38 22.88
CA ALA A 25 32.87 15.15 24.12
C ALA A 25 31.52 14.99 24.86
N ASN A 26 30.39 15.06 24.14
CA ASN A 26 29.05 15.06 24.72
C ASN A 26 28.18 13.89 24.23
N LYS A 27 28.61 12.66 24.55
CA LYS A 27 28.03 11.40 24.04
C LYS A 27 26.52 11.26 24.22
N VAL A 28 25.99 11.57 25.40
CA VAL A 28 24.55 11.42 25.70
C VAL A 28 23.72 12.37 24.86
N ARG A 29 24.14 13.63 24.76
CA ARG A 29 23.42 14.66 24.00
C ARG A 29 23.51 14.38 22.50
N ALA A 30 24.69 14.02 22.02
CA ALA A 30 24.89 13.60 20.64
C ALA A 30 24.02 12.39 20.28
N ALA A 31 23.96 11.38 21.15
CA ALA A 31 23.09 10.23 20.95
C ALA A 31 21.61 10.62 20.86
N LEU A 32 21.12 11.50 21.74
CA LEU A 32 19.73 11.98 21.71
C LEU A 32 19.40 12.76 20.43
N THR A 33 20.31 13.62 19.97
CA THR A 33 20.15 14.38 18.72
C THR A 33 20.15 13.47 17.49
N ILE A 34 21.13 12.57 17.41
CA ILE A 34 21.22 11.58 16.33
C ILE A 34 19.97 10.70 16.32
N LEU A 35 19.50 10.25 17.49
CA LEU A 35 18.28 9.44 17.62
C LEU A 35 17.03 10.19 17.15
N GLY A 36 16.87 11.47 17.51
CA GLY A 36 15.71 12.27 17.06
C GLY A 36 15.64 12.36 15.54
N VAL A 37 16.76 12.70 14.89
CA VAL A 37 16.85 12.75 13.42
C VAL A 37 16.68 11.35 12.81
N ALA A 38 17.31 10.33 13.41
CA ALA A 38 17.22 8.95 12.93
C ALA A 38 15.78 8.43 12.97
N VAL A 39 15.00 8.72 14.01
CA VAL A 39 13.58 8.34 14.10
C VAL A 39 12.76 9.06 13.03
N GLY A 40 12.97 10.36 12.82
CA GLY A 40 12.29 11.11 11.75
C GLY A 40 12.54 10.51 10.37
N VAL A 41 13.81 10.23 10.04
CA VAL A 41 14.21 9.62 8.78
C VAL A 41 13.73 8.16 8.66
N PHE A 42 13.83 7.39 9.74
CA PHE A 42 13.34 6.02 9.81
C PHE A 42 11.87 5.93 9.44
N VAL A 43 11.02 6.82 9.98
CA VAL A 43 9.58 6.86 9.66
C VAL A 43 9.36 7.12 8.17
N VAL A 44 10.06 8.10 7.57
CA VAL A 44 9.96 8.37 6.12
C VAL A 44 10.30 7.13 5.31
N VAL A 45 11.45 6.51 5.60
CA VAL A 45 11.98 5.38 4.84
C VAL A 45 11.10 4.15 4.99
N ALA A 46 10.68 3.83 6.23
CA ALA A 46 9.84 2.69 6.54
C ALA A 46 8.46 2.81 5.90
N MET A 47 7.79 3.96 6.06
CA MET A 47 6.48 4.18 5.47
C MET A 47 6.55 4.23 3.95
N ALA A 48 7.54 4.94 3.37
CA ALA A 48 7.69 4.99 1.93
C ALA A 48 7.98 3.61 1.31
N ALA A 49 8.82 2.79 1.94
CA ALA A 49 9.09 1.44 1.48
C ALA A 49 7.86 0.54 1.53
N THR A 50 7.05 0.69 2.58
CA THR A 50 5.79 -0.04 2.76
C THR A 50 4.76 0.40 1.72
N ILE A 51 4.51 1.72 1.60
CA ILE A 51 3.59 2.30 0.61
C ILE A 51 3.98 1.87 -0.81
N HIS A 52 5.26 1.97 -1.15
CA HIS A 52 5.76 1.58 -2.47
C HIS A 52 5.58 0.08 -2.74
N GLY A 53 5.88 -0.79 -1.77
CA GLY A 53 5.66 -2.23 -1.92
C GLY A 53 4.18 -2.59 -2.11
N VAL A 54 3.30 -1.90 -1.39
CA VAL A 54 1.86 -2.05 -1.56
C VAL A 54 1.39 -1.55 -2.92
N GLN A 55 1.89 -0.39 -3.38
CA GLN A 55 1.58 0.16 -4.71
C GLN A 55 2.00 -0.79 -5.84
N LEU A 56 3.19 -1.38 -5.76
CA LEU A 56 3.65 -2.38 -6.73
C LEU A 56 2.75 -3.61 -6.76
N SER A 57 2.33 -4.08 -5.59
CA SER A 57 1.43 -5.24 -5.50
C SER A 57 0.05 -4.92 -6.06
N PHE A 58 -0.49 -3.75 -5.73
CA PHE A 58 -1.76 -3.27 -6.28
C PHE A 58 -1.70 -3.13 -7.80
N GLN A 59 -0.60 -2.61 -8.34
CA GLN A 59 -0.42 -2.47 -9.79
C GLN A 59 -0.34 -3.84 -10.48
N SER A 60 0.39 -4.80 -9.89
CA SER A 60 0.41 -6.18 -10.37
C SER A 60 -0.97 -6.83 -10.33
N ASP A 61 -1.77 -6.57 -9.28
CA ASP A 61 -3.12 -7.09 -9.18
C ASP A 61 -4.03 -6.50 -10.25
N LEU A 62 -3.94 -5.19 -10.53
CA LEU A 62 -4.68 -4.54 -11.61
C LEU A 62 -4.31 -5.12 -12.98
N ASP A 63 -3.03 -5.37 -13.23
CA ASP A 63 -2.57 -6.01 -14.46
C ASP A 63 -3.17 -7.42 -14.62
N ASP A 64 -3.26 -8.19 -13.51
CA ASP A 64 -3.86 -9.52 -13.47
C ASP A 64 -5.39 -9.51 -13.68
N PHE A 65 -6.10 -8.51 -13.16
CA PHE A 65 -7.54 -8.32 -13.39
C PHE A 65 -7.88 -7.97 -14.86
N GLY A 66 -6.86 -7.67 -15.68
CA GLY A 66 -6.98 -7.25 -17.06
C GLY A 66 -7.32 -5.77 -17.17
N ALA A 67 -6.40 -4.98 -17.76
CA ALA A 67 -6.44 -3.51 -17.78
C ALA A 67 -7.80 -2.89 -18.18
N ASP A 68 -8.51 -3.55 -19.11
CA ASP A 68 -9.80 -3.05 -19.62
C ASP A 68 -11.03 -3.64 -18.93
N ALA A 69 -10.87 -4.55 -17.97
CA ALA A 69 -12.00 -5.15 -17.28
C ALA A 69 -12.71 -4.14 -16.36
N PHE A 70 -14.02 -4.32 -16.19
CA PHE A 70 -14.82 -3.56 -15.26
C PHE A 70 -15.87 -4.44 -14.57
N MET A 71 -16.35 -3.98 -13.42
CA MET A 71 -17.31 -4.69 -12.60
C MET A 71 -18.67 -4.01 -12.66
N VAL A 72 -19.74 -4.77 -12.87
CA VAL A 72 -21.12 -4.32 -12.68
C VAL A 72 -21.56 -4.74 -11.29
N ARG A 73 -22.04 -3.77 -10.50
CA ARG A 73 -22.49 -4.02 -9.12
C ARG A 73 -23.60 -3.06 -8.70
N ARG A 74 -24.23 -3.38 -7.58
CA ARG A 74 -25.40 -2.65 -7.04
C ARG A 74 -25.03 -1.36 -6.30
N GLN A 75 -23.86 -1.33 -5.66
CA GLN A 75 -23.40 -0.24 -4.79
C GLN A 75 -22.13 0.36 -5.36
N ASP A 76 -21.94 1.66 -5.15
CA ASP A 76 -20.72 2.31 -5.59
C ASP A 76 -19.49 1.86 -4.79
N VAL A 77 -18.30 2.16 -5.30
CA VAL A 77 -17.02 2.02 -4.58
C VAL A 77 -16.43 3.39 -4.30
N GLY A 78 -15.86 3.56 -3.11
CA GLY A 78 -15.23 4.82 -2.71
C GLY A 78 -15.22 5.03 -1.21
N LEU A 79 -14.37 5.95 -0.73
CA LEU A 79 -14.30 6.32 0.69
C LEU A 79 -15.60 6.94 1.22
N ASN A 80 -16.38 7.56 0.32
CA ASN A 80 -17.70 8.12 0.61
C ASN A 80 -18.84 7.23 0.08
N ALA A 81 -18.53 6.04 -0.45
CA ALA A 81 -19.54 5.13 -0.95
C ALA A 81 -20.28 4.49 0.22
N CYS A 82 -21.58 4.29 0.04
CA CYS A 82 -22.40 3.70 1.06
C CYS A 82 -22.22 2.16 1.10
N ASP A 83 -21.82 1.64 2.25
CA ASP A 83 -21.70 0.20 2.51
C ASP A 83 -23.05 -0.53 2.63
N GLY A 84 -24.15 0.22 2.72
CA GLY A 84 -25.52 -0.30 2.82
C GLY A 84 -25.96 -0.62 4.25
N THR A 85 -25.14 -0.32 5.26
CA THR A 85 -25.48 -0.44 6.69
C THR A 85 -26.31 0.74 7.17
N ASP A 86 -26.05 1.94 6.63
CA ASP A 86 -26.85 3.14 6.87
C ASP A 86 -28.26 3.02 6.25
N GLU A 87 -29.28 3.45 6.97
CA GLU A 87 -30.67 3.51 6.50
C GLU A 87 -30.90 4.63 5.50
N ASN A 88 -30.14 5.73 5.59
CA ASN A 88 -30.23 6.88 4.69
C ASN A 88 -29.52 6.65 3.35
N CYS A 89 -28.89 5.49 3.20
CA CYS A 89 -28.17 5.09 2.02
C CYS A 89 -29.05 5.02 0.75
N PRO A 90 -28.80 5.85 -0.27
CA PRO A 90 -29.56 5.79 -1.51
C PRO A 90 -29.40 4.44 -2.24
N ASP A 91 -28.23 3.82 -2.15
CA ASP A 91 -27.90 2.56 -2.85
C ASP A 91 -28.42 1.31 -2.14
N ARG A 92 -28.85 1.42 -0.87
CA ARG A 92 -29.37 0.29 -0.11
C ARG A 92 -30.60 -0.32 -0.78
N ARG A 93 -31.43 0.53 -1.41
CA ARG A 93 -32.67 0.20 -2.12
C ARG A 93 -32.47 -0.23 -3.57
N ASN A 94 -31.26 -0.13 -4.11
CA ASN A 94 -30.98 -0.56 -5.48
C ASN A 94 -31.30 -2.06 -5.62
N PRO A 95 -31.93 -2.49 -6.73
CA PRO A 95 -32.25 -3.89 -6.95
C PRO A 95 -30.97 -4.71 -7.15
N THR A 96 -31.01 -5.98 -6.75
CA THR A 96 -29.88 -6.90 -6.91
C THR A 96 -29.61 -7.16 -8.39
N ILE A 97 -28.35 -7.29 -8.77
CA ILE A 97 -28.02 -7.79 -10.10
C ILE A 97 -28.58 -9.21 -10.24
N THR A 98 -29.16 -9.54 -11.40
CA THR A 98 -29.83 -10.80 -11.67
C THR A 98 -29.08 -11.62 -12.71
N MET A 99 -29.28 -12.94 -12.69
CA MET A 99 -28.66 -13.84 -13.67
C MET A 99 -29.13 -13.55 -15.11
N ASN A 100 -30.33 -12.99 -15.27
CA ASN A 100 -30.85 -12.61 -16.58
C ASN A 100 -30.13 -11.37 -17.13
N GLU A 101 -29.82 -10.39 -16.27
CA GLU A 101 -28.98 -9.24 -16.64
C GLU A 101 -27.57 -9.69 -17.04
N TRP A 102 -26.98 -10.64 -16.32
CA TRP A 102 -25.70 -11.23 -16.72
C TRP A 102 -25.78 -11.85 -18.12
N ARG A 103 -26.78 -12.70 -18.41
CA ARG A 103 -26.94 -13.31 -19.75
C ARG A 103 -27.10 -12.28 -20.86
N ALA A 104 -27.79 -11.17 -20.59
CA ALA A 104 -27.95 -10.08 -21.55
C ALA A 104 -26.62 -9.38 -21.82
N ILE A 105 -25.81 -9.14 -20.78
CA ILE A 105 -24.47 -8.55 -20.88
C ILE A 105 -23.52 -9.48 -21.64
N ASP A 106 -23.55 -10.78 -21.35
CA ASP A 106 -22.69 -11.78 -21.98
C ASP A 106 -22.95 -11.91 -23.50
N ALA A 107 -24.18 -11.63 -23.94
CA ALA A 107 -24.57 -11.66 -25.35
C ALA A 107 -24.19 -10.40 -26.13
N LEU A 108 -23.66 -9.35 -25.48
CA LEU A 108 -23.31 -8.10 -26.15
C LEU A 108 -22.09 -8.27 -27.08
N PRO A 109 -22.10 -7.65 -28.28
CA PRO A 109 -20.98 -7.72 -29.20
C PRO A 109 -19.70 -7.09 -28.66
N SER A 110 -19.80 -6.06 -27.80
CA SER A 110 -18.65 -5.43 -27.15
C SER A 110 -17.99 -6.26 -26.04
N VAL A 111 -18.62 -7.36 -25.61
CA VAL A 111 -18.13 -8.20 -24.52
C VAL A 111 -17.44 -9.45 -25.10
N ASP A 112 -16.23 -9.76 -24.62
CA ASP A 112 -15.52 -11.01 -24.96
C ASP A 112 -15.80 -12.11 -23.95
N ALA A 113 -15.86 -11.76 -22.67
CA ALA A 113 -16.20 -12.67 -21.60
C ALA A 113 -16.85 -11.93 -20.44
N SER A 114 -17.86 -12.55 -19.82
CA SER A 114 -18.41 -12.08 -18.56
C SER A 114 -18.66 -13.25 -17.60
N THR A 115 -18.47 -13.03 -16.30
CA THR A 115 -18.83 -14.03 -15.29
C THR A 115 -19.65 -13.38 -14.19
N PRO A 116 -20.73 -14.02 -13.72
CA PRO A 116 -21.29 -13.66 -12.43
C PRO A 116 -20.25 -13.98 -11.37
N TRP A 117 -20.17 -13.13 -10.36
CA TRP A 117 -19.33 -13.32 -9.20
C TRP A 117 -20.17 -13.10 -7.95
N LEU A 118 -20.33 -14.16 -7.17
CA LEU A 118 -21.00 -14.15 -5.89
C LEU A 118 -19.99 -14.59 -4.83
N PHE A 119 -19.98 -13.91 -3.70
CA PHE A 119 -19.16 -14.28 -2.56
C PHE A 119 -20.05 -14.48 -1.34
N GLY A 120 -19.63 -15.37 -0.45
CA GLY A 120 -20.30 -15.65 0.80
C GLY A 120 -19.44 -16.56 1.66
N ASN A 121 -19.98 -16.99 2.79
CA ASN A 121 -19.34 -17.98 3.65
C ASN A 121 -20.15 -19.27 3.61
N ALA A 122 -19.45 -20.39 3.66
CA ALA A 122 -20.06 -21.71 3.77
C ALA A 122 -19.35 -22.54 4.83
N SER A 123 -20.11 -23.42 5.49
CA SER A 123 -19.51 -24.45 6.32
C SER A 123 -19.13 -25.63 5.43
N VAL A 124 -17.91 -26.14 5.58
CA VAL A 124 -17.37 -27.23 4.78
C VAL A 124 -16.92 -28.34 5.71
N ARG A 125 -17.44 -29.55 5.50
CA ARG A 125 -17.17 -30.71 6.34
C ARG A 125 -16.78 -31.91 5.52
N PHE A 126 -15.71 -32.58 5.98
CA PHE A 126 -15.28 -33.87 5.48
C PHE A 126 -14.94 -34.77 6.67
N ARG A 127 -15.72 -35.85 6.85
CA ARG A 127 -15.61 -36.76 8.00
C ARG A 127 -15.65 -35.98 9.33
N GLU A 128 -14.58 -36.04 10.11
CA GLU A 128 -14.45 -35.35 11.41
C GLU A 128 -13.94 -33.91 11.27
N ALA A 129 -13.35 -33.54 10.14
CA ALA A 129 -12.89 -32.17 9.88
C ALA A 129 -14.07 -31.28 9.48
N SER A 130 -14.31 -30.21 10.23
CA SER A 130 -15.38 -29.23 9.98
C SER A 130 -14.82 -27.82 10.08
N LEU A 131 -15.04 -27.01 9.04
CA LEU A 131 -14.70 -25.59 9.00
C LEU A 131 -15.99 -24.81 8.82
N GLU A 132 -16.35 -23.97 9.79
CA GLU A 132 -17.68 -23.32 9.82
C GLU A 132 -17.76 -22.04 8.97
N SER A 133 -16.62 -21.40 8.67
CA SER A 133 -16.57 -20.11 7.95
C SER A 133 -15.50 -20.13 6.87
N VAL A 134 -15.75 -20.87 5.79
CA VAL A 134 -14.88 -20.91 4.61
C VAL A 134 -15.36 -19.89 3.59
N ASN A 135 -14.44 -19.11 3.01
CA ASN A 135 -14.76 -18.19 1.92
C ASN A 135 -15.26 -18.99 0.72
N MET A 136 -16.50 -18.79 0.35
CA MET A 136 -17.13 -19.41 -0.80
C MET A 136 -17.29 -18.36 -1.90
N GLU A 137 -16.77 -18.68 -3.07
CA GLU A 137 -16.98 -17.90 -4.28
C GLU A 137 -17.75 -18.73 -5.31
N ALA A 138 -18.69 -18.09 -5.99
CA ALA A 138 -19.50 -18.71 -7.01
C ALA A 138 -19.34 -17.98 -8.34
N TYR A 139 -19.08 -18.76 -9.38
CA TYR A 139 -18.67 -18.25 -10.69
C TYR A 139 -19.41 -18.91 -11.86
N GLY A 140 -19.38 -18.28 -13.03
CA GLY A 140 -19.73 -18.89 -14.32
C GLY A 140 -18.60 -19.79 -14.85
N ALA A 141 -18.80 -20.51 -15.96
CA ALA A 141 -17.81 -21.48 -16.46
C ALA A 141 -16.48 -20.84 -16.90
N ASP A 142 -16.54 -19.64 -17.49
CA ASP A 142 -15.39 -18.95 -18.06
C ASP A 142 -14.62 -18.07 -17.07
N TRP A 143 -14.83 -18.27 -15.76
CA TRP A 143 -14.29 -17.41 -14.71
C TRP A 143 -12.76 -17.33 -14.64
N LEU A 144 -12.06 -18.39 -15.08
CA LEU A 144 -10.60 -18.38 -15.18
C LEU A 144 -10.09 -17.33 -16.18
N ARG A 145 -10.90 -16.96 -17.19
CA ARG A 145 -10.55 -15.89 -18.16
C ARG A 145 -10.62 -14.49 -17.55
N THR A 146 -11.33 -14.34 -16.44
CA THR A 146 -11.56 -13.06 -15.76
C THR A 146 -10.81 -12.92 -14.43
N ASP A 147 -10.71 -13.98 -13.61
CA ASP A 147 -10.07 -13.91 -12.28
C ASP A 147 -8.63 -14.48 -12.26
N GLY A 148 -8.22 -15.14 -13.34
CA GLY A 148 -6.91 -15.78 -13.49
C GLY A 148 -6.68 -16.97 -12.56
N GLY A 149 -5.42 -17.37 -12.43
CA GLY A 149 -5.01 -18.58 -11.70
C GLY A 149 -5.01 -19.84 -12.55
N ASP A 150 -4.73 -20.97 -11.90
CA ASP A 150 -4.71 -22.29 -12.53
C ASP A 150 -5.39 -23.31 -11.64
N ILE A 151 -5.90 -24.40 -12.22
CA ILE A 151 -6.48 -25.52 -11.49
C ILE A 151 -5.60 -26.73 -11.70
N PHE A 152 -4.84 -27.07 -10.66
CA PHE A 152 -3.99 -28.25 -10.67
C PHE A 152 -3.76 -28.76 -9.24
N PRO A 153 -4.00 -30.06 -8.96
CA PRO A 153 -4.52 -31.08 -9.88
C PRO A 153 -6.04 -30.98 -10.10
N GLY A 154 -6.54 -31.59 -11.18
CA GLY A 154 -7.97 -31.70 -11.51
C GLY A 154 -8.42 -30.83 -12.68
N ARG A 155 -9.67 -30.35 -12.66
CA ARG A 155 -10.26 -29.56 -13.76
C ARG A 155 -11.21 -28.48 -13.28
N ASN A 156 -11.49 -27.52 -14.16
CA ASN A 156 -12.62 -26.60 -14.00
C ASN A 156 -13.96 -27.33 -14.23
N PHE A 157 -15.05 -26.74 -13.77
CA PHE A 157 -16.39 -27.16 -14.16
C PHE A 157 -16.71 -26.73 -15.60
N THR A 158 -17.49 -27.54 -16.31
CA THR A 158 -17.93 -27.29 -17.68
C THR A 158 -19.10 -26.31 -17.73
N ALA A 159 -19.36 -25.71 -18.89
CA ALA A 159 -20.54 -24.86 -19.10
C ALA A 159 -21.86 -25.58 -18.78
N THR A 160 -21.96 -26.86 -19.11
CA THR A 160 -23.13 -27.69 -18.81
C THR A 160 -23.30 -27.92 -17.31
N GLU A 161 -22.22 -28.23 -16.59
CA GLU A 161 -22.24 -28.38 -15.12
C GLU A 161 -22.62 -27.07 -14.43
N ALA A 162 -22.08 -25.94 -14.92
CA ALA A 162 -22.40 -24.62 -14.41
C ALA A 162 -23.87 -24.24 -14.62
N GLY A 163 -24.40 -24.49 -15.82
CA GLY A 163 -25.80 -24.16 -16.15
C GLY A 163 -26.83 -25.04 -15.44
N ASN A 164 -26.50 -26.32 -15.20
CA ASN A 164 -27.39 -27.29 -14.58
C ASN A 164 -27.32 -27.35 -13.04
N ALA A 165 -26.58 -26.42 -12.41
CA ALA A 165 -26.37 -26.41 -10.96
C ALA A 165 -25.82 -27.75 -10.43
N ALA A 166 -24.80 -28.29 -11.11
CA ALA A 166 -24.14 -29.52 -10.70
C ALA A 166 -23.49 -29.35 -9.31
N ALA A 167 -23.54 -30.41 -8.50
CA ALA A 167 -22.96 -30.44 -7.15
C ALA A 167 -21.45 -30.74 -7.21
N VAL A 168 -20.70 -29.84 -7.81
CA VAL A 168 -19.25 -29.91 -7.95
C VAL A 168 -18.57 -28.74 -7.24
N ALA A 169 -17.41 -29.00 -6.65
CA ALA A 169 -16.65 -28.03 -5.88
C ALA A 169 -15.17 -28.05 -6.31
N ILE A 170 -14.56 -26.87 -6.30
CA ILE A 170 -13.12 -26.68 -6.44
C ILE A 170 -12.63 -26.10 -5.12
N LEU A 171 -11.54 -26.64 -4.57
CA LEU A 171 -10.97 -26.16 -3.31
C LEU A 171 -9.66 -25.45 -3.61
N ASN A 172 -9.23 -24.46 -2.82
CA ASN A 172 -7.83 -24.05 -2.88
C ASN A 172 -6.93 -24.99 -2.06
N ASP A 173 -5.62 -24.88 -2.27
CA ASP A 173 -4.61 -25.69 -1.59
C ASP A 173 -4.75 -25.66 -0.06
N THR A 174 -4.99 -24.49 0.52
CA THR A 174 -5.19 -24.31 1.97
C THR A 174 -6.39 -25.09 2.49
N LEU A 175 -7.56 -24.95 1.85
CA LEU A 175 -8.77 -25.67 2.26
C LEU A 175 -8.61 -27.18 2.10
N ALA A 176 -7.97 -27.62 1.01
CA ALA A 176 -7.71 -29.03 0.76
C ALA A 176 -6.80 -29.63 1.84
N LYS A 177 -5.70 -28.96 2.20
CA LYS A 177 -4.79 -29.40 3.27
C LYS A 177 -5.48 -29.47 4.63
N GLN A 178 -6.30 -28.48 4.98
CA GLN A 178 -7.00 -28.47 6.26
C GLN A 178 -8.07 -29.57 6.37
N LEU A 179 -8.80 -29.87 5.28
CA LEU A 179 -9.87 -30.88 5.29
C LEU A 179 -9.37 -32.31 5.08
N PHE A 180 -8.38 -32.50 4.21
CA PHE A 180 -7.94 -33.83 3.75
C PHE A 180 -6.54 -34.21 4.25
N GLY A 181 -5.78 -33.28 4.84
CA GLY A 181 -4.40 -33.51 5.28
C GLY A 181 -3.51 -33.88 4.10
N GLN A 182 -2.95 -35.09 4.14
CA GLN A 182 -2.14 -35.68 3.06
C GLN A 182 -2.96 -36.53 2.06
N SER A 183 -4.27 -36.64 2.27
CA SER A 183 -5.14 -37.48 1.44
C SER A 183 -5.54 -36.75 0.16
N ASP A 184 -5.55 -37.45 -0.98
CA ASP A 184 -5.99 -36.87 -2.26
C ASP A 184 -7.45 -36.38 -2.18
N PRO A 185 -7.74 -35.08 -2.32
CA PRO A 185 -9.10 -34.55 -2.22
C PRO A 185 -9.95 -34.86 -3.46
N LEU A 186 -9.35 -35.18 -4.61
CA LEU A 186 -10.08 -35.31 -5.88
C LEU A 186 -11.05 -36.48 -5.89
N GLY A 187 -12.23 -36.26 -6.47
CA GLY A 187 -13.32 -37.24 -6.58
C GLY A 187 -14.04 -37.55 -5.27
N LYS A 188 -13.61 -36.99 -4.14
CA LYS A 188 -14.24 -37.25 -2.83
C LYS A 188 -15.46 -36.36 -2.60
N PRO A 189 -16.48 -36.89 -1.91
CA PRO A 189 -17.62 -36.10 -1.48
C PRO A 189 -17.25 -35.21 -0.29
N VAL A 190 -17.66 -33.94 -0.33
CA VAL A 190 -17.54 -32.96 0.75
C VAL A 190 -18.91 -32.35 1.02
N SER A 191 -19.24 -32.16 2.30
CA SER A 191 -20.48 -31.52 2.70
C SER A 191 -20.29 -30.00 2.77
N VAL A 192 -20.97 -29.25 1.90
CA VAL A 192 -21.00 -27.79 1.90
C VAL A 192 -22.37 -27.32 2.36
N SER A 193 -22.45 -26.62 3.50
CA SER A 193 -23.68 -26.14 4.12
C SER A 193 -24.78 -27.22 4.21
N GLY A 194 -24.39 -28.46 4.52
CA GLY A 194 -25.28 -29.61 4.64
C GLY A 194 -25.60 -30.36 3.35
N GLN A 195 -25.07 -29.94 2.20
CA GLN A 195 -25.27 -30.62 0.92
C GLN A 195 -23.99 -31.26 0.39
N GLN A 196 -24.11 -32.39 -0.31
CA GLN A 196 -22.97 -33.16 -0.81
C GLN A 196 -22.48 -32.63 -2.16
N PHE A 197 -21.19 -32.37 -2.27
CA PHE A 197 -20.49 -31.92 -3.47
C PHE A 197 -19.31 -32.83 -3.78
N ILE A 198 -18.99 -33.03 -5.05
CA ILE A 198 -17.77 -33.76 -5.45
C ILE A 198 -16.65 -32.76 -5.72
N VAL A 199 -15.48 -33.00 -5.12
CA VAL A 199 -14.28 -32.20 -5.40
C VAL A 199 -13.70 -32.58 -6.77
N ILE A 200 -13.62 -31.63 -7.69
CA ILE A 200 -13.18 -31.87 -9.09
C ILE A 200 -11.83 -31.21 -9.43
N GLY A 201 -11.33 -30.32 -8.58
CA GLY A 201 -10.09 -29.61 -8.84
C GLY A 201 -9.56 -28.84 -7.64
N ILE A 202 -8.26 -28.55 -7.69
CA ILE A 202 -7.57 -27.69 -6.72
C ILE A 202 -7.14 -26.39 -7.40
N TYR A 203 -7.71 -25.28 -6.96
CA TYR A 203 -7.39 -23.95 -7.45
C TYR A 203 -6.11 -23.43 -6.80
N GLN A 204 -5.14 -23.11 -7.64
CA GLN A 204 -3.94 -22.39 -7.27
C GLN A 204 -4.20 -20.90 -7.48
N SER A 205 -4.59 -20.24 -6.40
CA SER A 205 -4.77 -18.78 -6.42
C SER A 205 -3.44 -18.13 -6.73
N ARG A 206 -3.43 -17.20 -7.69
CA ARG A 206 -2.36 -16.21 -7.76
C ARG A 206 -2.40 -15.39 -6.46
N GLY A 207 -1.24 -15.19 -5.87
CA GLY A 207 -1.09 -14.23 -4.77
C GLY A 207 -1.43 -12.83 -5.26
N GLY A 208 -1.78 -11.95 -4.33
CA GLY A 208 -2.11 -10.57 -4.64
C GLY A 208 -2.42 -9.78 -3.39
N PHE A 209 -2.09 -8.49 -3.37
CA PHE A 209 -2.31 -7.64 -2.20
C PHE A 209 -3.79 -7.37 -1.98
N LEU A 210 -4.54 -7.05 -3.04
CA LEU A 210 -6.00 -6.87 -3.02
C LEU A 210 -6.70 -8.15 -2.56
N LYS A 211 -6.35 -9.30 -3.15
CA LYS A 211 -6.94 -10.58 -2.76
C LYS A 211 -6.63 -10.89 -1.29
N SER A 212 -5.42 -10.60 -0.80
CA SER A 212 -5.05 -10.82 0.61
C SER A 212 -5.78 -9.89 1.58
N MET A 213 -5.93 -8.60 1.25
CA MET A 213 -6.65 -7.63 2.09
C MET A 213 -8.13 -7.98 2.25
N ASP A 214 -8.78 -8.49 1.21
CA ASP A 214 -10.17 -8.96 1.26
C ASP A 214 -10.33 -10.32 1.96
N GLY A 215 -9.25 -10.88 2.54
CA GLY A 215 -9.27 -12.22 3.13
C GLY A 215 -9.42 -13.35 2.10
N ARG A 216 -9.13 -13.08 0.82
CA ARG A 216 -9.15 -14.00 -0.32
C ARG A 216 -7.75 -14.39 -0.80
N GLY A 217 -6.73 -14.19 0.05
CA GLY A 217 -5.35 -14.55 -0.25
C GLY A 217 -5.17 -16.06 -0.39
N PRO A 218 -4.05 -16.53 -0.95
CA PRO A 218 -3.78 -17.96 -1.12
C PRO A 218 -3.78 -18.73 0.22
N GLU A 219 -3.46 -18.04 1.32
CA GLU A 219 -3.40 -18.60 2.68
C GLU A 219 -4.77 -18.75 3.35
N THR A 220 -5.85 -18.21 2.79
CA THR A 220 -7.18 -18.34 3.39
C THR A 220 -7.96 -19.51 2.76
N PRO A 221 -8.69 -20.33 3.53
CA PRO A 221 -9.47 -21.43 2.97
C PRO A 221 -10.55 -20.92 2.01
N LYS A 222 -10.55 -21.45 0.78
CA LYS A 222 -11.44 -21.00 -0.30
C LYS A 222 -12.13 -22.18 -0.98
N LEU A 223 -13.44 -22.06 -1.12
CA LEU A 223 -14.32 -22.96 -1.84
C LEU A 223 -14.86 -22.25 -3.08
N ILE A 224 -14.80 -22.91 -4.24
CA ILE A 224 -15.34 -22.41 -5.50
C ILE A 224 -16.43 -23.37 -5.99
N VAL A 225 -17.60 -22.83 -6.32
CA VAL A 225 -18.75 -23.59 -6.86
C VAL A 225 -19.37 -22.86 -8.05
N PRO A 226 -20.18 -23.51 -8.89
CA PRO A 226 -20.91 -22.80 -9.93
C PRO A 226 -21.95 -21.83 -9.35
N ALA A 227 -22.15 -20.67 -9.99
CA ALA A 227 -23.07 -19.63 -9.54
C ALA A 227 -24.53 -20.10 -9.44
N GLU A 228 -25.01 -20.90 -10.42
CA GLU A 228 -26.35 -21.49 -10.34
C GLU A 228 -26.44 -22.54 -9.23
N THR A 229 -25.35 -23.22 -8.89
CA THR A 229 -25.30 -24.14 -7.75
C THR A 229 -25.44 -23.38 -6.44
N ALA A 230 -24.67 -22.30 -6.24
CA ALA A 230 -24.81 -21.45 -5.07
C ALA A 230 -26.25 -20.91 -4.90
N ARG A 231 -26.89 -20.51 -6.01
CA ARG A 231 -28.27 -19.99 -6.01
C ARG A 231 -29.31 -21.08 -5.71
N ARG A 232 -29.30 -22.19 -6.44
CA ARG A 232 -30.39 -23.19 -6.41
C ARG A 232 -30.23 -24.21 -5.29
N ARG A 233 -29.00 -24.58 -4.97
CA ARG A 233 -28.69 -25.62 -3.99
C ARG A 233 -28.42 -25.04 -2.61
N LEU A 234 -27.53 -24.05 -2.53
CA LEU A 234 -27.09 -23.49 -1.27
C LEU A 234 -27.96 -22.32 -0.77
N ASN A 235 -28.93 -21.88 -1.58
CA ASN A 235 -29.84 -20.76 -1.30
C ASN A 235 -29.09 -19.49 -0.84
N VAL A 236 -27.94 -19.23 -1.46
CA VAL A 236 -27.09 -18.09 -1.11
C VAL A 236 -27.80 -16.80 -1.49
N TRP A 237 -27.78 -15.83 -0.58
CA TRP A 237 -28.39 -14.54 -0.85
C TRP A 237 -27.64 -13.81 -1.98
N MET A 238 -28.30 -13.66 -3.13
CA MET A 238 -27.76 -12.99 -4.31
C MET A 238 -27.55 -11.46 -4.16
N ARG A 239 -27.71 -10.89 -2.97
CA ARG A 239 -27.63 -9.43 -2.77
C ARG A 239 -26.28 -8.84 -3.14
N GLY A 240 -25.22 -9.62 -2.93
CA GLY A 240 -23.83 -9.25 -3.25
C GLY A 240 -23.38 -9.68 -4.64
N MET A 241 -24.28 -10.15 -5.53
CA MET A 241 -23.89 -10.59 -6.86
C MET A 241 -23.35 -9.42 -7.68
N MET A 242 -22.20 -9.64 -8.31
CA MET A 242 -21.52 -8.74 -9.22
C MET A 242 -21.31 -9.45 -10.55
N ILE A 243 -20.95 -8.70 -11.59
CA ILE A 243 -20.56 -9.27 -12.87
C ILE A 243 -19.20 -8.68 -13.22
N ASN A 244 -18.21 -9.54 -13.44
CA ASN A 244 -16.94 -9.13 -14.01
C ASN A 244 -17.08 -9.19 -15.53
N VAL A 245 -16.78 -8.10 -16.20
CA VAL A 245 -16.93 -7.94 -17.66
C VAL A 245 -15.57 -7.61 -18.26
N LYS A 246 -15.20 -8.37 -19.30
CA LYS A 246 -14.02 -8.13 -20.12
C LYS A 246 -14.46 -7.65 -21.50
N PRO A 247 -14.13 -6.40 -21.89
CA PRO A 247 -14.38 -5.90 -23.24
C PRO A 247 -13.67 -6.74 -24.29
N ARG A 248 -14.24 -6.75 -25.50
CA ARG A 248 -13.64 -7.37 -26.67
C ARG A 248 -12.42 -6.60 -27.13
N VAL A 249 -11.42 -7.33 -27.62
CA VAL A 249 -10.20 -6.74 -28.18
C VAL A 249 -10.57 -5.75 -29.29
N GLY A 250 -10.08 -4.51 -29.17
CA GLY A 250 -10.35 -3.42 -30.11
C GLY A 250 -11.56 -2.54 -29.76
N VAL A 251 -12.34 -2.90 -28.74
CA VAL A 251 -13.42 -2.05 -28.20
C VAL A 251 -12.90 -1.28 -26.99
N ALA A 252 -13.11 0.04 -26.98
CA ALA A 252 -12.72 0.85 -25.84
C ALA A 252 -13.57 0.48 -24.61
N ARG A 253 -12.95 0.41 -23.42
CA ARG A 253 -13.68 0.10 -22.18
C ARG A 253 -14.90 1.02 -21.97
N GLY A 254 -14.76 2.32 -22.26
CA GLY A 254 -15.86 3.29 -22.15
C GLY A 254 -17.05 2.93 -23.05
N GLU A 255 -16.80 2.48 -24.28
CA GLU A 255 -17.84 2.05 -25.21
C GLU A 255 -18.58 0.80 -24.70
N ALA A 256 -17.84 -0.20 -24.20
CA ALA A 256 -18.44 -1.39 -23.58
C ALA A 256 -19.25 -1.03 -22.31
N MET A 257 -18.76 -0.08 -21.50
CA MET A 257 -19.49 0.41 -20.33
C MET A 257 -20.78 1.14 -20.71
N ASP A 258 -20.77 1.92 -21.78
CA ASP A 258 -21.96 2.62 -22.29
C ASP A 258 -23.00 1.63 -22.82
N GLU A 259 -22.59 0.60 -23.56
CA GLU A 259 -23.49 -0.44 -24.08
C GLU A 259 -24.10 -1.28 -22.96
N VAL A 260 -23.30 -1.69 -21.96
CA VAL A 260 -23.79 -2.38 -20.77
C VAL A 260 -24.75 -1.49 -19.97
N THR A 261 -24.45 -0.20 -19.83
CA THR A 261 -25.32 0.77 -19.15
C THR A 261 -26.64 0.92 -19.87
N ALA A 262 -26.63 1.06 -21.21
CA ALA A 262 -27.85 1.14 -22.01
C ALA A 262 -28.71 -0.12 -21.89
N THR A 263 -28.08 -1.29 -21.94
CA THR A 263 -28.76 -2.60 -21.81
C THR A 263 -29.42 -2.75 -20.44
N LEU A 264 -28.70 -2.48 -19.35
CA LEU A 264 -29.25 -2.55 -18.00
C LEU A 264 -30.37 -1.53 -17.76
N ARG A 265 -30.21 -0.29 -18.24
CA ARG A 265 -31.27 0.74 -18.14
C ARG A 265 -32.53 0.32 -18.88
N SER A 266 -32.39 -0.29 -20.06
CA SER A 266 -33.50 -0.83 -20.84
C SER A 266 -34.21 -1.96 -20.10
N MET A 267 -33.47 -2.96 -19.61
CA MET A 267 -34.02 -4.09 -18.86
C MET A 267 -34.72 -3.68 -17.56
N ARG A 268 -34.22 -2.63 -16.89
CA ARG A 268 -34.79 -2.07 -15.66
C ARG A 268 -35.89 -1.04 -15.90
N GLY A 269 -36.15 -0.65 -17.15
CA GLY A 269 -37.15 0.37 -17.49
C GLY A 269 -36.82 1.77 -16.94
N LEU A 270 -35.53 2.12 -16.81
CA LEU A 270 -35.09 3.40 -16.26
C LEU A 270 -35.31 4.54 -17.26
N ARG A 271 -35.91 5.64 -16.80
CA ARG A 271 -36.14 6.83 -17.64
C ARG A 271 -34.83 7.58 -17.91
N PRO A 272 -34.68 8.33 -19.02
CA PRO A 272 -33.46 9.09 -19.32
C PRO A 272 -32.96 9.99 -18.18
N ALA A 273 -33.87 10.68 -17.48
CA ALA A 273 -33.53 11.54 -16.33
C ALA A 273 -33.37 10.81 -14.99
N GLN A 274 -33.67 9.50 -14.94
CA GLN A 274 -33.55 8.70 -13.73
C GLN A 274 -32.10 8.24 -13.55
N ARG A 275 -31.56 8.41 -12.33
CA ARG A 275 -30.24 7.91 -11.96
C ARG A 275 -30.15 6.39 -12.14
N ASN A 276 -28.96 5.89 -12.44
CA ASN A 276 -28.71 4.45 -12.40
C ASN A 276 -28.85 3.93 -10.97
N ASP A 277 -29.41 2.73 -10.85
CA ASP A 277 -29.49 1.94 -9.61
C ASP A 277 -28.48 0.77 -9.65
N PHE A 278 -27.43 0.94 -10.43
CA PHE A 278 -26.28 0.08 -10.58
C PHE A 278 -25.06 0.94 -10.91
N TYR A 279 -23.88 0.38 -10.69
CA TYR A 279 -22.60 1.03 -10.90
C TYR A 279 -21.70 0.13 -11.74
N LEU A 280 -20.99 0.75 -12.69
CA LEU A 280 -19.90 0.13 -13.43
C LEU A 280 -18.60 0.70 -12.87
N VAL A 281 -17.75 -0.19 -12.38
CA VAL A 281 -16.50 0.15 -11.70
C VAL A 281 -15.35 -0.35 -12.54
N GLY A 282 -14.66 0.58 -13.19
CA GLY A 282 -13.40 0.32 -13.87
C GLY A 282 -12.21 0.36 -12.91
N GLN A 283 -11.05 -0.04 -13.43
CA GLN A 283 -9.80 -0.02 -12.67
C GLN A 283 -9.35 1.39 -12.25
N ASP A 284 -9.68 2.42 -13.05
CA ASP A 284 -9.41 3.83 -12.77
C ASP A 284 -10.07 4.26 -11.46
N LYS A 285 -11.34 3.90 -11.27
CA LYS A 285 -12.06 4.25 -10.05
C LYS A 285 -11.46 3.55 -8.81
N ILE A 286 -11.01 2.32 -8.96
CA ILE A 286 -10.31 1.60 -7.88
C ILE A 286 -8.97 2.29 -7.59
N ALA A 287 -8.19 2.61 -8.63
CA ALA A 287 -6.91 3.29 -8.51
C ALA A 287 -7.06 4.66 -7.83
N ASP A 288 -8.11 5.42 -8.13
CA ASP A 288 -8.39 6.72 -7.49
C ASP A 288 -8.60 6.58 -5.98
N VAL A 289 -9.35 5.57 -5.55
CA VAL A 289 -9.56 5.30 -4.11
C VAL A 289 -8.23 4.97 -3.43
N PHE A 290 -7.41 4.13 -4.04
CA PHE A 290 -6.09 3.79 -3.50
C PHE A 290 -5.16 5.00 -3.46
N ASN A 291 -5.16 5.83 -4.50
CA ASN A 291 -4.39 7.06 -4.53
C ASN A 291 -4.80 8.03 -3.42
N GLN A 292 -6.09 8.13 -3.10
CA GLN A 292 -6.57 8.93 -1.96
C GLN A 292 -6.08 8.36 -0.63
N VAL A 293 -6.14 7.04 -0.44
CA VAL A 293 -5.63 6.38 0.77
C VAL A 293 -4.12 6.57 0.91
N PHE A 294 -3.33 6.35 -0.15
CA PHE A 294 -1.88 6.58 -0.12
C PHE A 294 -1.55 8.05 0.09
N GLY A 295 -2.32 8.98 -0.47
CA GLY A 295 -2.19 10.40 -0.22
C GLY A 295 -2.38 10.75 1.27
N ALA A 296 -3.39 10.17 1.91
CA ALA A 296 -3.60 10.34 3.35
C ALA A 296 -2.44 9.74 4.18
N LEU A 297 -1.97 8.54 3.83
CA LEU A 297 -0.81 7.92 4.48
C LEU A 297 0.47 8.75 4.28
N PHE A 298 0.64 9.37 3.12
CA PHE A 298 1.75 10.28 2.85
C PHE A 298 1.70 11.52 3.75
N LEU A 299 0.52 12.10 3.98
CA LEU A 299 0.36 13.21 4.92
C LEU A 299 0.71 12.80 6.35
N VAL A 300 0.27 11.62 6.79
CA VAL A 300 0.64 11.08 8.11
C VAL A 300 2.15 10.89 8.22
N MET A 301 2.78 10.30 7.19
CA MET A 301 4.24 10.16 7.11
C MET A 301 4.95 11.51 7.22
N LEU A 302 4.46 12.52 6.51
CA LEU A 302 5.03 13.87 6.52
C LEU A 302 4.94 14.49 7.91
N VAL A 303 3.79 14.41 8.58
CA VAL A 303 3.62 14.95 9.94
C VAL A 303 4.50 14.23 10.94
N LEU A 304 4.50 12.89 10.95
CA LEU A 304 5.29 12.10 11.90
C LEU A 304 6.80 12.30 11.70
N SER A 305 7.25 12.34 10.45
CA SER A 305 8.65 12.62 10.13
C SER A 305 9.06 14.05 10.50
N ALA A 306 8.20 15.04 10.24
CA ALA A 306 8.44 16.42 10.62
C ALA A 306 8.61 16.56 12.14
N VAL A 307 7.76 15.91 12.94
CA VAL A 307 7.90 15.90 14.41
C VAL A 307 9.22 15.27 14.84
N GLY A 308 9.60 14.12 14.26
CA GLY A 308 10.89 13.48 14.55
C GLY A 308 12.09 14.37 14.20
N LEU A 309 12.06 15.00 13.02
CA LEU A 309 13.09 15.96 12.59
C LEU A 309 13.12 17.21 13.49
N LEU A 310 11.98 17.68 13.98
CA LEU A 310 11.89 18.81 14.91
C LEU A 310 12.56 18.45 16.26
N VAL A 311 12.27 17.27 16.81
CA VAL A 311 12.92 16.77 18.03
C VAL A 311 14.44 16.66 17.83
N GLY A 312 14.87 16.12 16.69
CA GLY A 312 16.29 16.10 16.31
C GLY A 312 16.88 17.51 16.18
N GLY A 313 16.15 18.44 15.58
CA GLY A 313 16.54 19.84 15.39
C GLY A 313 16.76 20.59 16.70
N VAL A 314 15.90 20.39 17.71
CA VAL A 314 16.11 20.96 19.06
C VAL A 314 17.42 20.43 19.67
N GLY A 315 17.71 19.14 19.46
CA GLY A 315 18.99 18.54 19.84
C GLY A 315 20.19 19.19 19.15
N VAL A 316 20.07 19.52 17.86
CA VAL A 316 21.12 20.24 17.11
C VAL A 316 21.38 21.61 17.73
N VAL A 317 20.32 22.39 18.01
CA VAL A 317 20.46 23.69 18.70
C VAL A 317 21.21 23.52 20.03
N ALA A 318 20.82 22.53 20.82
CA ALA A 318 21.39 22.31 22.15
C ALA A 318 22.86 21.88 22.12
N ILE A 319 23.29 21.09 21.13
CA ILE A 319 24.70 20.73 20.95
C ILE A 319 25.49 21.93 20.43
N MET A 320 24.99 22.58 19.39
CA MET A 320 25.71 23.68 18.76
C MET A 320 25.86 24.88 19.70
N MET A 321 24.84 25.22 20.49
CA MET A 321 24.95 26.29 21.49
C MET A 321 26.07 26.02 22.51
N ILE A 322 26.24 24.76 22.93
CA ILE A 322 27.34 24.38 23.82
C ILE A 322 28.69 24.45 23.10
N SER A 323 28.78 23.91 21.89
CA SER A 323 29.99 23.98 21.05
C SER A 323 30.45 25.43 20.88
N VAL A 324 29.51 26.37 20.69
CA VAL A 324 29.81 27.80 20.59
C VAL A 324 30.35 28.35 21.92
N THR A 325 29.73 28.01 23.06
CA THR A 325 30.20 28.50 24.37
C THR A 325 31.58 27.94 24.74
N GLU A 326 31.81 26.64 24.52
CA GLU A 326 33.10 25.97 24.82
C GLU A 326 34.23 26.51 23.93
N ARG A 327 33.91 26.89 22.68
CA ARG A 327 34.90 27.36 21.69
C ARG A 327 34.93 28.87 21.53
N THR A 328 34.32 29.63 22.45
CA THR A 328 34.22 31.10 22.36
C THR A 328 35.59 31.74 22.09
N ARG A 329 36.61 31.33 22.86
CA ARG A 329 37.98 31.85 22.75
C ARG A 329 38.65 31.51 21.42
N GLU A 330 38.49 30.27 20.93
CA GLU A 330 39.03 29.84 19.63
C GLU A 330 38.41 30.64 18.47
N ILE A 331 37.09 30.86 18.52
CA ILE A 331 36.35 31.65 17.52
C ILE A 331 36.83 33.12 17.54
N GLY A 332 37.10 33.66 18.73
CA GLY A 332 37.68 34.99 18.93
C GLY A 332 39.04 35.15 18.26
N VAL A 333 39.95 34.18 18.48
CA VAL A 333 41.28 34.15 17.83
C VAL A 333 41.15 34.10 16.31
N ARG A 334 40.29 33.23 15.75
CA ARG A 334 40.09 33.14 14.29
C ARG A 334 39.61 34.46 13.69
N LYS A 335 38.67 35.15 14.36
CA LYS A 335 38.20 36.47 13.91
C LYS A 335 39.26 37.55 14.04
N ALA A 336 40.07 37.54 15.09
CA ALA A 336 41.21 38.46 15.24
C ALA A 336 42.26 38.27 14.13
N LEU A 337 42.42 37.04 13.63
CA LEU A 337 43.27 36.70 12.49
C LEU A 337 42.63 36.96 11.11
N GLY A 338 41.41 37.51 11.07
CA GLY A 338 40.75 37.96 9.84
C GLY A 338 39.70 37.00 9.25
N ALA A 339 39.26 35.97 9.97
CA ALA A 339 38.17 35.11 9.51
C ALA A 339 36.85 35.91 9.36
N THR A 340 36.21 35.82 8.19
CA THR A 340 34.94 36.55 7.95
C THR A 340 33.77 35.90 8.70
N ARG A 341 32.72 36.69 9.01
CA ARG A 341 31.47 36.16 9.60
C ARG A 341 30.86 35.03 8.78
N ARG A 342 30.93 35.11 7.44
CA ARG A 342 30.43 34.07 6.53
C ARG A 342 31.21 32.77 6.67
N THR A 343 32.53 32.84 6.84
CA THR A 343 33.38 31.65 7.03
C THR A 343 33.00 30.91 8.32
N ILE A 344 32.85 31.63 9.43
CA ILE A 344 32.44 31.05 10.72
C ILE A 344 31.02 30.48 10.62
N LEU A 345 30.09 31.23 10.03
CA LEU A 345 28.71 30.77 9.83
C LEU A 345 28.67 29.46 9.03
N TRP A 346 29.37 29.41 7.89
CA TRP A 346 29.40 28.23 7.02
C TRP A 346 29.98 27.01 7.74
N GLN A 347 31.05 27.19 8.50
CA GLN A 347 31.65 26.12 9.29
C GLN A 347 30.65 25.49 10.28
N PHE A 348 29.96 26.32 11.06
CA PHE A 348 28.95 25.83 12.02
C PHE A 348 27.73 25.21 11.32
N LEU A 349 27.30 25.74 10.17
CA LEU A 349 26.22 25.12 9.39
C LEU A 349 26.61 23.75 8.86
N VAL A 350 27.86 23.58 8.39
CA VAL A 350 28.39 22.27 7.97
C VAL A 350 28.48 21.31 9.16
N GLU A 351 28.88 21.79 10.35
CA GLU A 351 28.89 21.00 11.58
C GLU A 351 27.49 20.46 11.91
N GLY A 352 26.48 21.34 11.90
CA GLY A 352 25.07 20.98 12.12
C GLY A 352 24.53 20.01 11.07
N ALA A 353 24.80 20.26 9.79
CA ALA A 353 24.40 19.37 8.70
C ALA A 353 25.08 17.99 8.77
N THR A 354 26.33 17.93 9.24
CA THR A 354 27.05 16.66 9.44
C THR A 354 26.41 15.83 10.54
N LEU A 355 26.07 16.47 11.67
CA LEU A 355 25.38 15.83 12.78
C LEU A 355 24.05 15.21 12.35
N THR A 356 23.22 15.96 11.62
CA THR A 356 21.94 15.45 11.14
C THR A 356 22.10 14.40 10.04
N SER A 357 23.14 14.50 9.20
CA SER A 357 23.44 13.48 8.17
C SER A 357 23.82 12.13 8.79
N ILE A 358 24.51 12.11 9.93
CA ILE A 358 24.79 10.87 10.68
C ILE A 358 23.47 10.27 11.18
N GLY A 359 22.58 11.07 11.76
CA GLY A 359 21.23 10.64 12.13
C GLY A 359 20.45 10.08 10.94
N ALA A 360 20.51 10.73 9.80
CA ALA A 360 19.86 10.28 8.57
C ALA A 360 20.42 8.93 8.08
N ALA A 361 21.74 8.74 8.13
CA ALA A 361 22.36 7.47 7.77
C ALA A 361 21.87 6.32 8.67
N VAL A 362 21.82 6.57 10.00
CA VAL A 362 21.29 5.59 10.95
C VAL A 362 19.81 5.29 10.68
N GLY A 363 18.99 6.32 10.46
CA GLY A 363 17.57 6.18 10.12
C GLY A 363 17.34 5.43 8.81
N LEU A 364 18.15 5.70 7.78
CA LEU A 364 18.13 5.01 6.48
C LEU A 364 18.47 3.54 6.63
N ILE A 365 19.52 3.20 7.37
CA ILE A 365 19.90 1.82 7.63
C ILE A 365 18.79 1.09 8.39
N ALA A 366 18.29 1.68 9.47
CA ALA A 366 17.21 1.08 10.26
C ALA A 366 15.93 0.89 9.44
N GLY A 367 15.54 1.89 8.63
CA GLY A 367 14.36 1.81 7.77
C GLY A 367 14.53 0.80 6.64
N GLY A 368 15.72 0.71 6.06
CA GLY A 368 16.05 -0.29 5.06
C GLY A 368 16.03 -1.72 5.62
N LEU A 369 16.58 -1.92 6.82
CA LEU A 369 16.51 -3.22 7.51
C LEU A 369 15.07 -3.62 7.81
N LEU A 370 14.22 -2.66 8.22
CA LEU A 370 12.80 -2.94 8.40
C LEU A 370 12.12 -3.30 7.08
N ALA A 371 12.42 -2.61 5.98
CA ALA A 371 11.87 -2.95 4.66
C ALA A 371 12.25 -4.39 4.23
N VAL A 372 13.51 -4.79 4.48
CA VAL A 372 13.96 -6.18 4.24
C VAL A 372 13.19 -7.16 5.14
N GLY A 373 12.98 -6.82 6.41
CA GLY A 373 12.17 -7.62 7.33
C GLY A 373 10.73 -7.80 6.83
N ILE A 374 10.06 -6.70 6.44
CA ILE A 374 8.70 -6.73 5.88
C ILE A 374 8.65 -7.63 4.65
N ARG A 375 9.56 -7.46 3.69
CA ARG A 375 9.62 -8.30 2.48
C ARG A 375 9.85 -9.79 2.77
N THR A 376 10.56 -10.10 3.85
CA THR A 376 10.92 -11.49 4.19
C THR A 376 9.80 -12.19 4.95
N PHE A 377 9.13 -11.48 5.85
CA PHE A 377 8.10 -12.05 6.74
C PHE A 377 6.66 -11.82 6.27
N THR A 378 6.46 -11.01 5.23
CA THR A 378 5.12 -10.70 4.69
C THR A 378 5.11 -10.86 3.17
N SER A 379 3.92 -10.94 2.58
CA SER A 379 3.72 -10.99 1.13
C SER A 379 3.94 -9.63 0.44
N ILE A 380 4.24 -8.56 1.19
CA ILE A 380 4.44 -7.22 0.64
C ILE A 380 5.89 -7.10 0.14
N PRO A 381 6.12 -6.82 -1.17
CA PRO A 381 7.44 -6.62 -1.75
C PRO A 381 7.99 -5.23 -1.38
N ALA A 382 8.14 -4.96 -0.07
CA ALA A 382 8.63 -3.69 0.43
C ALA A 382 10.04 -3.42 -0.09
N SER A 383 10.23 -2.25 -0.71
CA SER A 383 11.51 -1.80 -1.24
C SER A 383 11.62 -0.31 -1.04
N VAL A 384 12.77 0.17 -0.56
CA VAL A 384 12.99 1.60 -0.34
C VAL A 384 13.08 2.33 -1.70
N PRO A 385 12.14 3.22 -2.04
CA PRO A 385 12.19 3.93 -3.30
C PRO A 385 13.26 5.04 -3.26
N LEU A 386 13.99 5.25 -4.36
CA LEU A 386 15.04 6.27 -4.46
C LEU A 386 14.58 7.69 -4.03
N PRO A 387 13.36 8.16 -4.39
CA PRO A 387 12.85 9.44 -3.91
C PRO A 387 12.79 9.56 -2.38
N ALA A 388 12.51 8.47 -1.65
CA ALA A 388 12.47 8.51 -0.19
C ALA A 388 13.87 8.67 0.42
N ILE A 389 14.89 8.05 -0.18
CA ILE A 389 16.29 8.23 0.22
C ILE A 389 16.71 9.69 0.00
N ALA A 390 16.43 10.23 -1.18
CA ALA A 390 16.73 11.62 -1.50
C ALA A 390 15.99 12.59 -0.57
N ALA A 391 14.69 12.40 -0.35
CA ALA A 391 13.89 13.22 0.56
C ALA A 391 14.41 13.16 2.00
N SER A 392 14.84 11.99 2.46
CA SER A 392 15.42 11.81 3.79
C SER A 392 16.74 12.55 3.97
N LEU A 393 17.65 12.44 3.00
CA LEU A 393 18.94 13.14 3.02
C LEU A 393 18.76 14.66 2.94
N VAL A 394 17.90 15.12 2.04
CA VAL A 394 17.57 16.55 1.90
C VAL A 394 16.90 17.08 3.16
N GLY A 395 15.92 16.35 3.70
CA GLY A 395 15.23 16.73 4.93
C GLY A 395 16.17 16.83 6.13
N ALA A 396 17.11 15.89 6.27
CA ALA A 396 18.09 15.92 7.33
C ALA A 396 19.10 17.06 7.18
N ALA A 397 19.63 17.30 5.98
CA ALA A 397 20.52 18.42 5.71
C ALA A 397 19.81 19.76 5.96
N PHE A 398 18.58 19.89 5.47
CA PHE A 398 17.73 21.07 5.72
C PHE A 398 17.49 21.29 7.22
N THR A 399 17.18 20.24 7.97
CA THR A 399 16.98 20.32 9.43
C THR A 399 18.26 20.81 10.13
N GLY A 400 19.43 20.27 9.77
CA GLY A 400 20.71 20.69 10.34
C GLY A 400 21.04 22.15 10.07
N ILE A 401 20.76 22.63 8.85
CA ILE A 401 20.96 24.03 8.48
C ILE A 401 19.95 24.94 9.19
N LEU A 402 18.66 24.58 9.18
CA LEU A 402 17.59 25.39 9.75
C LEU A 402 17.79 25.60 11.26
N PHE A 403 17.98 24.51 12.00
CA PHE A 403 18.17 24.57 13.45
C PHE A 403 19.59 25.02 13.83
N GLY A 404 20.59 24.78 12.98
CA GLY A 404 21.95 25.27 13.19
C GLY A 404 22.12 26.77 12.92
N MET A 405 21.20 27.42 12.22
CA MET A 405 21.30 28.82 11.82
C MET A 405 21.43 29.77 13.02
N ALA A 406 20.58 29.62 14.04
CA ALA A 406 20.59 30.48 15.22
C ALA A 406 21.92 30.41 16.01
N PRO A 407 22.42 29.23 16.41
CA PRO A 407 23.73 29.13 17.08
C PRO A 407 24.89 29.56 16.17
N ALA A 408 24.87 29.20 14.88
CA ALA A 408 25.90 29.60 13.93
C ALA A 408 25.98 31.13 13.77
N ALA A 409 24.83 31.82 13.71
CA ALA A 409 24.76 33.27 13.66
C ALA A 409 25.32 33.90 14.95
N ARG A 410 25.02 33.31 16.11
CA ARG A 410 25.57 33.76 17.39
C ARG A 410 27.10 33.66 17.41
N ALA A 411 27.65 32.53 16.97
CA ALA A 411 29.09 32.32 16.86
C ALA A 411 29.77 33.33 15.92
N ALA A 412 29.19 33.52 14.73
CA ALA A 412 29.68 34.46 13.73
C ALA A 412 29.70 35.91 14.25
N ASN A 413 28.75 36.28 15.11
CA ASN A 413 28.59 37.64 15.62
C ASN A 413 29.37 37.98 16.91
N LEU A 414 30.05 37.03 17.56
CA LEU A 414 30.90 37.31 18.74
C LEU A 414 31.92 38.43 18.47
N ASP A 415 32.12 39.34 19.43
CA ASP A 415 33.20 40.33 19.37
C ASP A 415 34.55 39.65 19.66
N PRO A 416 35.59 39.80 18.81
CA PRO A 416 36.91 39.20 19.05
C PRO A 416 37.51 39.61 20.40
N VAL A 417 37.28 40.84 20.85
CA VAL A 417 37.86 41.39 22.10
C VAL A 417 37.17 40.77 23.31
N GLU A 418 35.84 40.66 23.29
CA GLU A 418 35.08 40.01 24.36
C GLU A 418 35.35 38.51 24.42
N ALA A 419 35.44 37.85 23.26
CA ALA A 419 35.71 36.42 23.18
C ALA A 419 37.09 36.02 23.73
N LEU A 420 38.10 36.90 23.64
CA LEU A 420 39.44 36.68 24.20
C LEU A 420 39.53 36.95 25.71
N ARG A 421 38.59 37.72 26.26
CA ARG A 421 38.47 38.00 27.70
C ARG A 421 37.66 36.94 28.45
N TYR A 422 36.99 36.05 27.73
CA TYR A 422 36.24 34.94 28.31
C TYR A 422 37.22 33.88 28.84
N GLU A 423 37.14 33.57 30.13
CA GLU A 423 37.87 32.45 30.78
C GLU A 423 37.16 31.12 30.60
#